data_AF-A0A9X1SWZ9-F1
#
_entry.id   AF-A0A9X1SWZ9-F1
#
_cell.length_a   1.000
_cell.length_b   1.000
_cell.length_c   1.000
_cell.angle_alpha   90.00
_cell.angle_beta   90.00
_cell.angle_gamma   90.00
#
_symmetry.space_group_name_H-M   'P 1'
#
loop_
_entity.id
_entity.type
_entity.pdbx_description
1 polymer ?
#
loop_
_entity_poly.entity_id
_entity_poly.type
_entity_poly.pdbx_seq_one_letter_code
_entity_poly.pdbx_strand_id
1 'polypeptide(L)' 'MDEDMQHAFANPIRIYEVDEGLRMFIGPDRSARLLEVGVVEGDIAPVIVHAMPARPKFLR' A
#
# COMPACT_ATOMS: atom_id res chain seq x y z
N MET A 1 6.71 9.63 6.96
CA MET A 1 5.94 8.42 7.34
C MET A 1 4.60 8.43 6.62
N ASP A 2 3.70 9.38 6.92
CA ASP A 2 2.40 9.47 6.22
C ASP A 2 2.54 9.84 4.74
N GLU A 3 3.40 10.80 4.43
CA GLU A 3 3.70 11.20 3.04
C GLU A 3 4.34 10.07 2.23
N ASP A 4 5.11 9.20 2.88
CA ASP A 4 5.76 8.06 2.24
C ASP A 4 4.74 6.96 1.90
N MET A 5 3.81 6.72 2.83
CA MET A 5 2.66 5.85 2.65
C MET A 5 1.72 6.36 1.56
N GLN A 6 1.42 7.66 1.54
CA GLN A 6 0.62 8.29 0.50
C GLN A 6 1.33 8.22 -0.86
N HIS A 7 2.64 8.43 -0.91
CA HIS A 7 3.41 8.29 -2.14
C HIS A 7 3.34 6.86 -2.69
N ALA A 8 3.53 5.85 -1.84
CA ALA A 8 3.43 4.45 -2.22
C ALA A 8 2.00 4.05 -2.66
N PHE A 9 0.97 4.58 -1.99
CA PHE A 9 -0.43 4.38 -2.36
C PHE A 9 -0.78 5.04 -3.71
N ALA A 10 -0.28 6.25 -3.96
CA ALA A 10 -0.55 7.00 -5.19
C ALA A 10 0.24 6.48 -6.40
N ASN A 11 1.36 5.77 -6.18
CA ASN A 11 2.24 5.25 -7.22
C ASN A 11 2.44 3.72 -7.10
N PRO A 12 1.37 2.91 -7.13
CA PRO A 12 1.51 1.48 -6.96
C PRO A 12 2.13 0.83 -8.21
N ILE A 13 3.04 -0.10 -7.97
CA ILE A 13 3.63 -0.97 -9.00
C ILE A 13 2.81 -2.26 -9.10
N ARG A 14 2.24 -2.74 -7.99
CA ARG A 14 1.33 -3.89 -7.95
C ARG A 14 0.22 -3.68 -6.92
N ILE A 15 -0.94 -4.27 -7.17
CA ILE A 15 -2.08 -4.27 -6.26
C ILE A 15 -2.56 -5.72 -6.11
N TYR A 16 -2.84 -6.14 -4.88
CA TYR A 16 -3.36 -7.45 -4.55
C TYR A 16 -4.66 -7.31 -3.76
N GLU A 17 -5.67 -8.11 -4.09
CA GLU A 17 -6.82 -8.33 -3.22
C GLU A 17 -6.47 -9.47 -2.27
N VAL A 18 -6.61 -9.24 -0.97
CA VAL A 18 -6.14 -10.19 0.05
C VAL A 18 -7.29 -10.83 0.79
N ASP A 19 -8.28 -10.05 1.23
CA ASP A 19 -9.47 -10.51 1.92
C ASP A 19 -10.57 -9.42 1.91
N GLU A 20 -11.81 -9.75 2.29
CA GLU A 20 -13.01 -8.89 2.52
C GLU A 20 -12.80 -7.36 2.43
N GLY A 21 -12.56 -6.82 1.23
CA GLY A 21 -12.40 -5.38 1.00
C GLY A 21 -11.03 -4.79 1.34
N LEU A 22 -10.07 -5.59 1.82
CA LEU A 22 -8.67 -5.22 2.02
C LEU A 22 -7.85 -5.45 0.74
N ARG A 23 -7.31 -4.34 0.22
CA ARG A 23 -6.38 -4.32 -0.90
C ARG A 23 -4.98 -3.95 -0.42
N MET A 24 -3.98 -4.64 -0.94
CA MET A 24 -2.57 -4.38 -0.69
C MET A 24 -1.95 -3.68 -1.90
N PHE A 25 -1.50 -2.45 -1.70
CA PHE A 25 -0.79 -1.64 -2.67
C PHE A 25 0.71 -1.76 -2.41
N ILE A 26 1.47 -2.15 -3.42
CA ILE A 26 2.93 -2.23 -3.36
C ILE A 26 3.49 -1.11 -4.22
N GLY A 27 4.17 -0.15 -3.59
CA GLY A 27 4.70 1.03 -4.26
C GLY A 27 5.96 1.57 -3.56
N PRO A 28 6.75 2.42 -4.24
CA PRO A 28 7.90 3.04 -3.63
C PRO A 28 7.48 4.13 -2.64
N ASP A 29 8.27 4.35 -1.59
CA ASP A 29 8.27 5.62 -0.88
C ASP A 29 9.03 6.69 -1.67
N ARG A 30 9.09 7.92 -1.14
CA ARG A 30 9.81 9.03 -1.78
C ARG A 30 11.32 8.81 -1.91
N SER A 31 11.87 7.80 -1.23
CA SER A 31 13.28 7.37 -1.30
C SER A 31 13.46 6.08 -2.11
N ALA A 32 12.46 5.69 -2.90
CA ALA A 32 12.44 4.48 -3.74
C ALA A 32 12.52 3.15 -2.97
N ARG A 33 12.22 3.12 -1.67
CA ARG A 33 12.08 1.88 -0.90
C ARG A 33 10.67 1.34 -1.07
N LEU A 34 10.53 0.06 -1.39
CA LEU A 34 9.21 -0.53 -1.58
C LEU A 34 8.48 -0.71 -0.25
N LEU A 35 7.27 -0.18 -0.19
CA LEU A 35 6.32 -0.33 0.89
C LEU A 35 5.15 -1.20 0.44
N GLU A 36 4.61 -1.98 1.37
CA GLU A 36 3.25 -2.51 1.28
C GLU A 36 2.31 -1.61 2.08
N VAL A 37 1.20 -1.23 1.46
CA VAL A 37 0.20 -0.32 2.01
C VAL A 37 -1.16 -1.03 1.98
N GLY A 38 -1.67 -1.36 3.16
CA GLY A 38 -2.97 -2.01 3.32
C GLY A 38 -4.07 -0.97 3.32
N VAL A 39 -5.05 -1.13 2.44
CA VAL A 39 -6.12 -0.16 2.22
C VAL A 39 -7.46 -0.87 2.21
N VAL A 40 -8.40 -0.34 3.00
CA VAL A 40 -9.79 -0.76 2.99
C VAL A 40 -10.65 0.30 2.34
N GLU A 41 -11.76 -0.11 1.74
CA GLU A 41 -12.77 0.84 1.26
C GLU A 41 -13.49 1.45 2.46
N GLY A 42 -13.45 2.78 2.56
CA GLY A 42 -14.25 3.54 3.50
C GLY A 42 -15.41 4.23 2.78
N ASP A 43 -16.42 4.64 3.53
CA ASP A 43 -17.66 5.22 2.98
C ASP A 43 -17.45 6.49 2.14
N ILE A 44 -16.39 7.26 2.46
CA ILE A 44 -16.08 8.54 1.80
C ILE A 44 -14.83 8.43 0.92
N ALA A 45 -13.82 7.73 1.41
CA ALA A 45 -12.54 7.56 0.74
C ALA A 45 -11.85 6.27 1.21
N PRO A 46 -10.89 5.73 0.43
CA PRO A 46 -10.06 4.63 0.88
C PRO A 46 -9.29 4.98 2.15
N VAL A 47 -9.25 4.06 3.10
CA VAL A 47 -8.57 4.24 4.39
C VAL A 47 -7.33 3.35 4.42
N ILE A 48 -6.17 3.97 4.63
CA ILE A 48 -4.92 3.23 4.80
C ILE A 48 -4.85 2.72 6.24
N VAL A 49 -4.85 1.40 6.40
CA VAL A 49 -4.82 0.74 7.71
C VAL A 49 -3.40 0.49 8.21
N HIS A 50 -2.44 0.28 7.30
CA HIS A 50 -1.02 0.19 7.64
C HIS A 50 -0.11 0.46 6.44
N ALA A 51 1.12 0.86 6.71
CA ALA A 51 2.22 0.90 5.74
C ALA A 51 3.50 0.37 6.37
N MET A 52 4.14 -0.59 5.69
CA MET A 52 5.35 -1.25 6.17
C MET A 52 6.28 -1.55 4.99
N PRO A 53 7.58 -1.81 5.20
CA PRO A 53 8.45 -2.33 4.16
C PRO A 53 7.84 -3.56 3.45
N ALA A 54 7.89 -3.58 2.13
CA ALA A 54 7.23 -4.60 1.33
C ALA A 54 7.80 -5.99 1.65
N ARG A 55 6.91 -6.92 2.04
CA ARG A 55 7.33 -8.30 2.35
C ARG A 55 7.77 -9.03 1.08
N PRO A 56 8.77 -9.93 1.15
CA PRO A 56 9.30 -10.65 -0.03
C PRO A 56 8.25 -11.40 -0.85
N LYS A 57 7.15 -11.85 -0.22
CA LYS A 57 6.04 -12.53 -0.93
C LYS A 57 5.35 -11.65 -1.98
N PHE A 58 5.44 -10.33 -1.84
CA PHE A 58 4.87 -9.35 -2.78
C PHE A 58 5.89 -8.81 -3.80
N LEU A 59 7.16 -9.23 -3.69
CA LEU A 59 8.26 -8.81 -4.57
C LEU A 59 8.66 -9.88 -5.58
N ARG A 60 7.91 -10.98 -5.65
CA ARG A 60 8.14 -12.10 -6.57
C ARG A 60 7.30 -11.99 -7.83
#